data_AF-F8CFQ6-F1
#
_entry.id   AF-F8CFQ6-F1
#
_cell.length_a   1.000
_cell.length_b   1.000
_cell.length_c   1.000
_cell.angle_alpha   90.00
_cell.angle_beta   90.00
_cell.angle_gamma   90.00
#
_symmetry.space_group_name_H-M   'P 1'
#
loop_
_entity.id
_entity.type
_entity.pdbx_description
1 polymer ?
#
loop_
_entity_poly.entity_id
_entity_poly.type
_entity_poly.pdbx_seq_one_letter_code
_entity_poly.pdbx_strand_id
1 'polypeptide(L)'
;MKLGIDMHQMALDCVRRELSQQRPGGFSLEPRYHRNPRTQAWEPLSNKEAQALVVHDFKFPCLGDAPSKWRVYPRGHPHAGRTQKFMYELAVGAPAFRIIPRWGVLP
;
A
#
# COMPACT_ATOMS: atom_id res chain seq x y z
N MET A 1 -10.41 9.52 -0.32
CA MET A 1 -9.86 10.74 0.33
C MET A 1 -8.62 11.19 -0.44
N LYS A 2 -8.34 12.50 -0.55
CA LYS A 2 -7.18 13.04 -1.31
C LYS A 2 -5.82 12.53 -0.80
N LEU A 3 -5.64 12.51 0.52
CA LEU A 3 -4.40 12.06 1.18
C LEU A 3 -3.99 10.63 0.79
N GLY A 4 -4.95 9.70 0.71
CA GLY A 4 -4.67 8.32 0.32
C GLY A 4 -4.16 8.19 -1.13
N ILE A 5 -4.59 9.09 -2.02
CA ILE A 5 -4.14 9.15 -3.41
C ILE A 5 -2.70 9.67 -3.46
N ASP A 6 -2.42 10.78 -2.77
CA ASP A 6 -1.07 11.38 -2.72
C ASP A 6 -0.05 10.39 -2.13
N MET A 7 -0.45 9.62 -1.11
CA MET A 7 0.36 8.58 -0.50
C MET A 7 0.65 7.41 -1.45
N HIS A 8 -0.34 6.96 -2.23
CA HIS A 8 -0.14 5.94 -3.25
C HIS A 8 0.81 6.41 -4.35
N GLN A 9 0.65 7.65 -4.82
CA GLN A 9 1.52 8.21 -5.86
C GLN A 9 3.00 8.20 -5.41
N MET A 10 3.27 8.67 -4.18
CA MET A 10 4.63 8.66 -3.63
C MET A 10 5.20 7.23 -3.47
N ALA A 11 4.37 6.26 -3.09
CA ALA A 11 4.79 4.86 -2.99
C ALA A 11 5.12 4.26 -4.37
N LEU A 12 4.27 4.52 -5.37
CA LEU A 12 4.50 4.10 -6.76
C LEU A 12 5.81 4.66 -7.30
N ASP A 13 6.13 5.92 -6.97
CA ASP A 13 7.39 6.54 -7.39
C ASP A 13 8.61 5.89 -6.70
N CYS A 14 8.55 5.50 -5.41
CA CYS A 14 9.63 4.69 -4.77
C CYS A 14 9.84 3.40 -5.56
N VAL A 15 8.77 2.62 -5.73
CA VAL A 15 8.86 1.28 -6.32
C VAL A 15 9.32 1.36 -7.77
N ARG A 16 8.84 2.35 -8.55
CA ARG A 16 9.30 2.58 -9.93
C ARG A 16 10.79 2.81 -9.98
N ARG A 17 11.32 3.67 -9.11
CA ARG A 17 12.75 3.98 -9.09
C ARG A 17 13.59 2.74 -8.78
N GLU A 18 13.21 1.95 -7.78
CA GLU A 18 13.98 0.75 -7.39
C GLU A 18 13.87 -0.37 -8.43
N LEU A 19 12.68 -0.65 -8.96
CA LEU A 19 12.50 -1.70 -9.97
C LEU A 19 13.11 -1.33 -11.33
N SER A 20 13.16 -0.05 -11.68
CA SER A 20 13.90 0.40 -12.89
C SER A 20 15.39 0.11 -12.80
N GLN A 21 15.99 0.13 -11.61
CA GLN A 21 17.40 -0.25 -11.44
C GLN A 21 17.58 -1.77 -11.53
N GLN A 22 16.69 -2.54 -10.92
CA GLN A 22 16.82 -4.00 -10.85
C GLN A 22 16.37 -4.72 -12.13
N ARG A 23 15.35 -4.19 -12.82
CA ARG A 23 14.76 -4.78 -14.02
C ARG A 23 14.28 -3.69 -14.99
N PRO A 24 15.20 -3.02 -15.71
CA PRO A 24 14.86 -1.95 -16.65
C PRO A 24 13.78 -2.39 -17.65
N GLY A 25 12.64 -1.70 -17.68
CA GLY A 25 11.54 -1.96 -18.61
C GLY A 25 10.77 -3.28 -18.43
N GLY A 26 11.14 -4.11 -17.45
CA GLY A 26 10.56 -5.45 -17.28
C GLY A 26 9.48 -5.56 -16.20
N PHE A 27 8.88 -4.45 -15.77
CA PHE A 27 7.84 -4.44 -14.73
C PHE A 27 6.72 -3.45 -15.05
N SER A 28 5.54 -3.73 -14.50
CA SER A 28 4.40 -2.81 -14.48
C SER A 28 3.98 -2.62 -13.02
N LEU A 29 3.67 -1.38 -12.65
CA LEU A 29 3.19 -1.02 -11.31
C LEU A 29 1.67 -0.93 -11.22
N GLU A 30 0.99 -0.99 -12.36
CA GLU A 30 -0.46 -1.04 -12.38
C GLU A 30 -0.92 -2.44 -11.97
N PRO A 31 -1.82 -2.57 -10.97
CA PRO A 31 -2.50 -3.83 -10.74
C PRO A 31 -3.38 -4.11 -11.95
N ARG A 32 -2.93 -5.02 -12.81
CA ARG A 32 -3.56 -5.30 -14.11
C ARG A 32 -4.42 -6.55 -14.09
N TYR A 33 -4.15 -7.46 -13.15
CA TYR A 33 -4.78 -8.77 -13.13
C TYR A 33 -5.11 -9.21 -11.71
N HIS A 34 -6.21 -9.94 -11.58
CA HIS A 34 -6.50 -10.77 -10.41
C HIS A 34 -6.39 -12.24 -10.80
N ARG A 35 -6.17 -13.12 -9.82
CA ARG A 35 -6.21 -14.56 -10.06
C ARG A 35 -7.62 -15.06 -9.77
N ASN A 36 -8.30 -15.59 -10.78
CA ASN A 36 -9.63 -16.15 -10.62
C ASN A 36 -9.54 -17.36 -9.68
N PRO A 37 -10.24 -17.36 -8.53
CA PRO A 37 -10.09 -18.42 -7.53
C PRO A 37 -10.60 -19.78 -8.00
N ARG A 38 -11.54 -19.82 -8.97
CA ARG A 38 -12.11 -21.06 -9.51
C ARG A 38 -11.25 -21.65 -10.61
N THR A 39 -10.84 -20.82 -11.58
CA THR A 39 -10.12 -21.28 -12.77
C THR A 39 -8.61 -21.20 -12.61
N GLN A 40 -8.13 -20.52 -11.55
CA GLN A 40 -6.72 -20.20 -11.29
C GLN A 40 -6.05 -19.35 -12.40
N ALA A 41 -6.83 -18.87 -13.38
CA ALA A 41 -6.36 -18.03 -14.47
C ALA A 41 -6.12 -16.58 -14.03
N TRP A 42 -5.25 -15.89 -14.75
CA TRP A 42 -5.05 -14.45 -14.57
C TRP A 42 -6.04 -13.68 -15.42
N GLU A 43 -6.92 -12.92 -14.79
CA GLU A 43 -7.96 -12.14 -15.45
C GLU A 43 -7.75 -10.65 -15.20
N PRO A 44 -8.00 -9.76 -16.18
CA PRO A 44 -7.87 -8.32 -15.98
C PRO A 44 -8.73 -7.82 -14.82
N LEU A 45 -8.23 -6.84 -14.06
CA LEU A 45 -9.06 -6.14 -13.08
C LEU A 45 -10.03 -5.21 -13.79
N SER A 46 -11.29 -5.19 -13.37
CA SER A 46 -12.26 -4.17 -13.79
C SER A 46 -11.88 -2.80 -13.20
N ASN A 47 -12.39 -1.73 -13.81
CA ASN A 47 -12.17 -0.36 -13.31
C ASN A 47 -12.62 -0.18 -11.85
N LYS A 48 -13.69 -0.86 -11.42
CA LYS A 48 -14.19 -0.80 -10.05
C LYS A 48 -13.25 -1.51 -9.07
N GLU A 49 -12.72 -2.66 -9.45
CA GLU A 49 -11.74 -3.39 -8.63
C GLU A 49 -10.42 -2.65 -8.55
N ALA A 50 -9.95 -2.09 -9.66
CA ALA A 50 -8.78 -1.23 -9.68
C ALA A 50 -8.95 0.00 -8.76
N GLN A 51 -10.12 0.66 -8.78
CA GLN A 51 -10.43 1.75 -7.86
C GLN A 51 -10.53 1.29 -6.40
N ALA A 52 -11.08 0.10 -6.13
CA ALA A 52 -11.13 -0.44 -4.77
C ALA A 52 -9.72 -0.67 -4.22
N LEU A 53 -8.76 -1.12 -5.05
CA LEU A 53 -7.36 -1.24 -4.64
C LEU A 53 -6.73 0.11 -4.27
N VAL A 54 -7.15 1.22 -4.90
CA VAL A 54 -6.68 2.58 -4.53
C VAL A 54 -7.20 3.01 -3.14
N VAL A 55 -8.37 2.51 -2.73
CA VAL A 55 -8.94 2.79 -1.39
C VAL A 55 -8.19 2.02 -0.30
N HIS A 56 -7.61 0.87 -0.64
CA HIS A 56 -6.80 0.08 0.28
C HIS A 56 -5.36 0.60 0.28
N ASP A 57 -4.91 1.18 1.40
CA ASP A 57 -3.55 1.69 1.57
C ASP A 57 -2.52 0.55 1.68
N PHE A 58 -2.21 -0.07 0.55
CA PHE A 58 -1.17 -1.09 0.47
C PHE A 58 0.21 -0.44 0.52
N LYS A 59 0.72 -0.27 1.74
CA LYS A 59 2.10 0.16 1.98
C LYS A 59 3.05 -1.00 1.76
N PHE A 60 3.48 -1.18 0.52
CA PHE A 60 4.60 -2.06 0.21
C PHE A 60 5.89 -1.41 0.76
N PRO A 61 6.55 -1.97 1.80
CA PRO A 61 7.85 -1.45 2.19
C PRO A 61 8.82 -1.63 1.02
N CYS A 62 9.61 -0.60 0.71
CA CYS A 62 10.73 -0.75 -0.21
C CYS A 62 11.65 -1.85 0.41
N LEU A 63 11.95 -2.90 -0.38
CA LEU A 63 12.34 -4.26 0.07
C LEU A 63 13.30 -4.26 1.27
N GLY A 64 12.79 -4.64 2.44
CA GLY A 64 13.58 -4.89 3.64
C GLY A 64 13.12 -6.18 4.31
N ASP A 65 14.03 -6.89 4.97
CA ASP A 65 13.74 -8.17 5.60
C ASP A 65 12.89 -8.05 6.88
N ALA A 66 12.71 -6.85 7.41
CA ALA A 66 11.87 -6.60 8.57
C ALA A 66 10.48 -6.08 8.18
N PRO A 67 9.41 -6.50 8.87
CA PRO A 67 8.13 -5.82 8.74
C PRO A 67 8.31 -4.36 9.12
N SER A 68 7.85 -3.43 8.28
CA SER A 68 7.89 -2.00 8.62
C SER A 68 7.08 -1.78 9.93
N LYS A 69 7.29 -0.68 10.66
CA LYS A 69 6.46 -0.32 11.81
C LYS A 69 5.42 0.74 11.39
N TRP A 70 4.33 0.89 12.15
CA TRP A 70 3.46 2.05 11.99
C TRP A 70 4.28 3.32 12.14
N ARG A 71 4.23 4.20 11.13
CA ARG A 71 5.00 5.46 11.16
C ARG A 71 4.50 6.34 12.29
N VAL A 72 5.43 6.91 13.05
CA VAL A 72 5.17 8.02 13.99
C VAL A 72 5.33 9.33 13.23
N TYR A 73 4.37 10.23 13.34
CA TYR A 73 4.46 11.54 12.69
C TYR A 73 5.54 12.40 13.36
N PRO A 74 6.45 13.02 12.57
CA PRO A 74 7.56 13.80 13.10
C PRO A 74 7.07 15.12 13.74
N ARG A 75 7.96 15.77 14.49
CA ARG A 75 7.74 17.13 14.99
C ARG A 75 7.43 18.08 13.84
N GLY A 76 6.49 19.00 14.06
CA GLY A 76 6.02 19.95 13.03
C GLY A 76 4.89 19.44 12.14
N HIS A 77 4.53 18.15 12.22
CA HIS A 77 3.34 17.62 11.53
C HIS A 77 2.06 17.91 12.35
N PRO A 78 0.89 18.15 11.73
CA PRO A 78 -0.39 18.32 12.45
C PRO A 78 -0.79 17.17 13.39
N HIS A 79 -0.18 16.00 13.20
CA HIS A 79 -0.39 14.79 14.00
C HIS A 79 0.87 14.34 14.74
N ALA A 80 1.84 15.25 14.96
CA ALA A 80 3.12 14.95 15.60
C ALA A 80 2.95 14.11 16.88
N GLY A 81 3.80 13.09 17.03
CA GLY A 81 3.76 12.16 18.18
C GLY A 81 2.67 11.09 18.12
N ARG A 82 1.72 11.17 17.18
CA ARG A 82 0.75 10.09 16.91
C ARG A 82 1.32 9.08 15.93
N THR A 83 0.80 7.86 15.97
CA THR A 83 1.06 6.84 14.95
C THR A 83 0.05 6.96 13.81
N GLN A 84 0.42 6.49 12.63
CA GLN A 84 -0.51 6.34 11.52
C GLN A 84 -1.68 5.40 11.87
N LYS A 85 -1.44 4.33 12.66
CA LYS A 85 -2.50 3.45 13.19
C LYS A 85 -3.59 4.26 13.88
N PHE A 86 -3.17 5.07 14.87
CA PHE A 86 -4.06 5.90 15.66
C PHE A 86 -4.92 6.81 14.79
N MET A 87 -4.34 7.40 13.74
CA MET A 87 -5.08 8.28 12.84
C MET A 87 -6.12 7.51 12.00
N TYR A 88 -5.82 6.28 11.57
CA TYR A 88 -6.79 5.44 10.85
C TYR A 88 -7.92 4.98 11.75
N GLU A 89 -7.61 4.50 12.95
CA GLU A 89 -8.63 4.10 13.93
C GLU A 89 -9.53 5.26 14.31
N LEU A 90 -8.96 6.46 14.49
CA LEU A 90 -9.72 7.67 14.76
C LEU A 90 -10.64 8.07 13.60
N ALA A 91 -10.15 8.01 12.35
CA ALA A 91 -10.90 8.44 11.19
C ALA A 91 -12.03 7.46 10.81
N VAL A 92 -11.80 6.16 11.01
CA VAL A 92 -12.73 5.09 10.60
C VAL A 92 -13.66 4.68 11.75
N GLY A 93 -13.23 4.83 13.01
CA GLY A 93 -13.97 4.35 14.18
C GLY A 93 -13.92 2.82 14.35
N ALA A 94 -12.91 2.16 13.76
CA ALA A 94 -12.72 0.71 13.82
C ALA A 94 -11.23 0.36 13.97
N PRO A 95 -10.88 -0.83 14.49
CA PRO A 95 -9.49 -1.27 14.60
C PRO A 95 -8.77 -1.29 13.24
N ALA A 96 -7.52 -0.82 13.21
CA ALA A 96 -6.71 -0.81 12.01
C ALA A 96 -5.62 -1.89 12.07
N PHE A 97 -5.52 -2.67 11.01
CA PHE A 97 -4.50 -3.71 10.83
C PHE A 97 -3.64 -3.42 9.60
N ARG A 98 -2.43 -3.96 9.58
CA ARG A 98 -1.53 -3.88 8.43
C ARG A 98 -1.47 -5.19 7.71
N ILE A 99 -1.53 -5.12 6.38
CA ILE A 99 -1.30 -6.28 5.53
C ILE A 99 0.08 -6.11 4.90
N ILE A 100 1.02 -6.99 5.26
CA ILE A 100 2.36 -7.02 4.66
C ILE A 100 2.47 -8.31 3.84
N PRO A 101 2.73 -8.25 2.52
CA PRO A 101 2.69 -9.44 1.66
C PRO A 101 3.50 -10.65 2.15
N ARG A 102 4.68 -10.43 2.75
CA ARG A 102 5.54 -11.49 3.29
C ARG A 102 5.16 -11.96 4.70
N TRP A 103 4.45 -11.13 5.47
CA TRP A 103 4.24 -11.33 6.92
C TRP A 103 2.77 -11.51 7.31
N GLY A 104 1.82 -11.29 6.40
CA GLY A 104 0.38 -11.42 6.66
C GLY A 104 -0.23 -10.20 7.34
N VAL A 105 -1.28 -10.44 8.14
CA VAL A 105 -2.01 -9.40 8.89
C VAL A 105 -1.32 -9.16 10.23
N LEU A 106 -0.88 -7.92 10.47
CA LEU A 106 -0.20 -7.51 11.70
C LEU A 106 -1.01 -6.43 12.44
N PRO A 107 -0.97 -6.41 13.79
CA PRO A 107 -1.58 -5.36 14.59
C PRO A 107 -0.86 -4.00 14.47
#